data_AF-A0A4Y2CGY2-F1
#
_entry.id   AF-A0A4Y2CGY2-F1
#
_cell.length_a   1.000
_cell.length_b   1.000
_cell.length_c   1.000
_cell.angle_alpha   90.00
_cell.angle_beta   90.00
_cell.angle_gamma   90.00
#
_symmetry.space_group_name_H-M   'P 1'
#
loop_
_entity.id
_entity.type
_entity.pdbx_description
1 polymer ?
#
loop_
_entity_poly.entity_id
_entity_poly.type
_entity_poly.pdbx_seq_one_letter_code
_entity_poly.pdbx_strand_id
1 'polypeptide(L)'
;MVCLDTNTRWNRLSAMLGIFSEIKSTISKALIDVKEQQIFLMLNLKLTTNVTGLKPLKIGLEKLCSRIATFLTAEEVFAFIIGQLNQENSEFAKNMKCSLAKELVRDAMLVYLY
;
A
#
# COMPACT_ATOMS: atom_id res chain seq x y z
N MET A 1 11.69 -19.54 -1.82
CA MET A 1 11.03 -18.24 -1.61
C MET A 1 10.57 -18.21 -0.16
N VAL A 2 11.14 -17.36 0.69
CA VAL A 2 10.60 -17.18 2.05
C VAL A 2 9.47 -16.18 1.87
N CYS A 3 8.28 -16.67 1.56
CA CYS A 3 7.10 -15.84 1.75
C CYS A 3 7.08 -15.47 3.24
N LEU A 4 7.00 -14.18 3.57
CA LEU A 4 6.43 -13.77 4.84
C LEU A 4 4.94 -14.14 4.79
N ASP A 5 4.69 -15.44 4.96
CA ASP A 5 3.40 -16.05 5.25
C ASP A 5 3.04 -15.85 6.72
N THR A 6 3.63 -14.84 7.37
CA THR A 6 2.94 -14.23 8.49
C THR A 6 1.65 -13.68 7.90
N ASN A 7 0.53 -14.21 8.38
CA ASN A 7 -0.82 -13.76 8.11
C ASN A 7 -0.98 -12.33 8.65
N THR A 8 -0.27 -11.37 8.05
CA THR A 8 -0.24 -9.99 8.47
C THR A 8 -1.59 -9.39 8.15
N ARG A 9 -2.02 -8.42 8.97
CA ARG A 9 -3.25 -7.66 8.74
C ARG A 9 -3.29 -7.04 7.33
N TRP A 10 -2.12 -6.78 6.74
CA TRP A 10 -1.95 -6.22 5.41
C TRP A 10 -2.25 -7.20 4.27
N ASN A 11 -1.83 -8.47 4.38
CA ASN A 11 -2.15 -9.48 3.36
C ASN A 11 -3.67 -9.69 3.25
N ARG A 12 -4.37 -9.69 4.39
CA ARG A 12 -5.85 -9.74 4.44
C ARG A 12 -6.49 -8.50 3.83
N LEU A 13 -5.97 -7.31 4.13
CA LEU A 13 -6.47 -6.07 3.55
C LEU A 13 -6.29 -6.05 2.03
N SER A 14 -5.11 -6.45 1.52
CA SER A 14 -4.87 -6.55 0.08
C SER A 14 -5.80 -7.56 -0.59
N ALA A 15 -6.03 -8.72 0.01
CA ALA A 15 -6.96 -9.73 -0.52
C ALA A 15 -8.40 -9.21 -0.52
N MET A 16 -8.84 -8.57 0.56
CA MET A 16 -10.17 -7.98 0.68
C MET A 16 -10.39 -6.86 -0.34
N LEU A 17 -9.38 -6.03 -0.60
CA LEU A 17 -9.42 -4.99 -1.62
C LEU A 17 -9.44 -5.57 -3.05
N GLY A 18 -8.74 -6.68 -3.27
CA GLY A 18 -8.82 -7.43 -4.54
C GLY A 18 -10.23 -7.93 -4.81
N ILE A 19 -10.81 -8.65 -3.85
CA ILE A 19 -12.21 -9.13 -3.92
C ILE A 19 -13.18 -7.95 -4.09
N PHE A 20 -12.99 -6.85 -3.36
CA PHE A 20 -13.81 -5.65 -3.51
C PHE A 20 -13.75 -5.10 -4.94
N SER A 21 -12.57 -5.06 -5.56
CA SER A 21 -12.41 -4.60 -6.94
C SER A 21 -13.21 -5.44 -7.94
N GLU A 22 -13.31 -6.75 -7.73
CA GLU A 22 -14.09 -7.66 -8.58
C GLU A 22 -15.59 -7.42 -8.45
N ILE A 23 -16.09 -7.30 -7.21
CA ILE A 23 -17.53 -7.14 -6.94
C ILE A 23 -18.03 -5.69 -7.07
N LYS A 24 -17.11 -4.73 -7.17
CA LYS A 24 -17.40 -3.28 -7.27
C LYS A 24 -18.42 -2.96 -8.36
N SER A 25 -18.31 -3.59 -9.53
CA SER A 25 -19.23 -3.33 -10.65
C SER A 25 -20.67 -3.79 -10.33
N THR A 26 -20.82 -4.92 -9.65
CA THR A 26 -22.10 -5.47 -9.22
C THR A 26 -22.74 -4.60 -8.14
N ILE A 27 -21.96 -4.17 -7.14
CA ILE A 27 -22.43 -3.26 -6.10
C ILE A 27 -22.88 -1.93 -6.70
N SER A 28 -22.12 -1.39 -7.66
CA SER A 28 -22.48 -0.15 -8.35
C SER A 28 -23.83 -0.25 -9.07
N LYS A 29 -24.09 -1.37 -9.76
CA LYS A 29 -25.36 -1.59 -10.46
C LYS A 29 -26.53 -1.67 -9.48
N ALA A 30 -26.39 -2.48 -8.41
CA ALA A 30 -27.41 -2.59 -7.39
C ALA A 30 -27.74 -1.24 -6.71
N LEU A 31 -26.73 -0.39 -6.50
CA LEU A 31 -26.92 0.95 -5.91
C LEU A 31 -27.53 1.97 -6.88
N ILE A 32 -27.37 1.79 -8.19
CA ILE A 32 -28.12 2.55 -9.21
C ILE A 32 -29.60 2.17 -9.12
N ASP A 33 -29.91 0.89 -8.99
CA ASP A 33 -31.30 0.38 -8.95
C ASP A 33 -32.08 0.94 -7.76
N VAL A 34 -31.44 1.12 -6.60
CA VAL A 34 -32.04 1.72 -5.39
C VAL A 34 -31.83 3.24 -5.28
N LYS A 35 -31.24 3.89 -6.29
CA LYS A 35 -30.93 5.34 -6.32
C LYS A 35 -29.97 5.85 -5.23
N GLU A 36 -29.15 4.97 -4.64
CA GLU A 36 -28.18 5.28 -3.56
C GLU A 36 -26.72 5.35 -4.04
N GLN A 37 -26.52 5.63 -5.33
CA GLN A 37 -25.21 5.64 -5.99
C GLN A 37 -24.20 6.64 -5.40
N GLN A 38 -24.64 7.69 -4.70
CA GLN A 38 -23.73 8.69 -4.11
C GLN A 38 -22.86 8.10 -2.98
N ILE A 39 -23.43 7.21 -2.16
CA ILE A 39 -22.73 6.54 -1.07
C ILE A 39 -21.58 5.68 -1.61
N PHE A 40 -21.84 4.98 -2.72
CA PHE A 40 -20.84 4.17 -3.40
C PHE A 40 -19.68 4.99 -3.94
N LEU A 41 -19.99 6.15 -4.52
CA LEU A 41 -19.01 7.00 -5.18
C LEU A 41 -17.96 7.53 -4.18
N MET A 42 -18.42 7.95 -3.00
CA MET A 42 -17.55 8.39 -1.90
C MET A 42 -16.66 7.25 -1.37
N LEU A 43 -17.25 6.09 -1.08
CA LEU A 43 -16.52 4.90 -0.61
C LEU A 43 -15.50 4.43 -1.64
N ASN A 44 -15.89 4.38 -2.91
CA ASN A 44 -15.06 3.92 -4.00
C ASN A 44 -13.85 4.84 -4.24
N LEU A 45 -14.02 6.15 -4.17
CA LEU A 45 -12.89 7.09 -4.26
C LEU A 45 -11.88 6.87 -3.13
N LYS A 46 -12.36 6.70 -1.90
CA LYS A 46 -11.51 6.47 -0.72
C LYS A 46 -10.78 5.13 -0.78
N LEU A 47 -11.44 4.09 -1.27
CA LEU A 47 -10.83 2.76 -1.41
C LEU A 47 -9.83 2.72 -2.58
N THR A 48 -10.17 3.32 -3.72
CA THR A 48 -9.27 3.33 -4.90
C THR A 48 -7.97 4.05 -4.57
N THR A 49 -8.03 5.20 -3.89
CA THR A 49 -6.84 5.97 -3.49
C THR A 49 -5.98 5.27 -2.44
N ASN A 50 -6.55 4.42 -1.59
CA ASN A 50 -5.79 3.59 -0.66
C ASN A 50 -5.14 2.39 -1.37
N VAL A 51 -5.85 1.76 -2.31
CA VAL A 51 -5.32 0.62 -3.09
C VAL A 51 -4.12 1.02 -3.94
N THR A 52 -4.16 2.19 -4.57
CA THR A 52 -3.03 2.68 -5.37
C THR A 52 -1.78 2.80 -4.52
N GLY A 53 -1.88 3.45 -3.35
CA GLY A 53 -0.73 3.65 -2.46
C GLY A 53 -0.23 2.37 -1.79
N LEU A 54 -1.09 1.36 -1.65
CA LEU A 54 -0.72 0.04 -1.11
C LEU A 54 0.07 -0.81 -2.11
N LYS A 55 -0.14 -0.61 -3.42
CA LYS A 55 0.50 -1.40 -4.48
C LYS A 55 2.05 -1.32 -4.49
N PRO A 56 2.68 -0.14 -4.44
CA PRO A 56 4.15 -0.06 -4.41
C PRO A 56 4.73 -0.69 -3.14
N LEU A 57 4.04 -0.61 -2.01
CA LEU A 57 4.45 -1.24 -0.75
C LEU A 57 4.49 -2.75 -0.86
N LYS A 58 3.46 -3.36 -1.47
CA LYS A 58 3.43 -4.81 -1.70
C LYS A 58 4.62 -5.26 -2.56
N ILE A 59 4.84 -4.59 -3.68
CA ILE A 59 5.93 -4.91 -4.61
C ILE A 59 7.29 -4.78 -3.92
N GLY A 60 7.48 -3.70 -3.18
CA GLY A 60 8.73 -3.47 -2.46
C GLY A 60 8.98 -4.51 -1.37
N LEU A 61 7.96 -4.86 -0.59
CA LEU A 61 8.07 -5.93 0.42
C LEU A 61 8.41 -7.28 -0.20
N GLU A 62 7.78 -7.65 -1.32
CA GLU A 62 8.10 -8.89 -2.04
C GLU A 62 9.58 -8.93 -2.48
N LYS A 63 10.13 -7.78 -2.90
CA LYS A 63 11.55 -7.66 -3.26
C LYS A 63 12.48 -7.73 -2.05
N LEU A 64 12.16 -7.03 -0.97
CA LEU A 64 12.93 -7.03 0.28
C LEU A 64 12.95 -8.40 0.94
N CYS A 65 11.84 -9.16 0.86
CA CYS A 65 11.73 -10.49 1.45
C CYS A 65 12.33 -11.59 0.56
N SER A 66 12.86 -11.23 -0.61
CA SER A 66 13.53 -12.20 -1.49
C SER A 66 14.87 -12.63 -0.88
N ARG A 67 15.26 -13.89 -1.12
CA ARG A 67 16.54 -14.44 -0.61
C ARG A 67 17.78 -13.75 -1.17
N ILE A 68 17.62 -12.98 -2.24
CA ILE A 68 18.69 -12.24 -2.93
C ILE A 68 18.72 -10.76 -2.54
N ALA A 69 17.84 -10.32 -1.64
CA ALA A 69 17.81 -8.93 -1.21
C ALA A 69 19.11 -8.59 -0.47
N THR A 70 19.79 -7.56 -0.97
CA THR A 70 20.97 -6.96 -0.34
C THR A 70 20.62 -5.58 0.22
N PHE A 71 21.54 -4.97 0.96
CA PHE A 71 21.37 -3.58 1.40
C PHE A 71 21.11 -2.63 0.23
N LEU A 72 21.84 -2.80 -0.89
CA LEU A 72 21.62 -2.03 -2.12
C LEU A 72 20.21 -2.25 -2.69
N THR A 73 19.75 -3.50 -2.72
CA THR A 73 18.37 -3.82 -3.13
C THR A 73 17.34 -3.12 -2.23
N ALA A 74 17.62 -3.01 -0.93
CA ALA A 74 16.72 -2.34 -0.01
C ALA A 74 16.64 -0.83 -0.25
N GLU A 75 17.77 -0.18 -0.46
CA GLU A 75 17.83 1.24 -0.82
C GLU A 75 17.04 1.53 -2.11
N GLU A 76 17.27 0.75 -3.16
CA GLU A 76 16.54 0.87 -4.44
C GLU A 76 15.03 0.66 -4.27
N VAL A 77 14.63 -0.32 -3.45
CA VAL A 77 13.22 -0.58 -3.17
C VAL A 77 12.57 0.57 -2.41
N PHE A 78 13.24 1.15 -1.40
CA PHE A 78 12.69 2.30 -0.69
C PHE A 78 12.60 3.53 -1.59
N ALA A 79 13.61 3.78 -2.43
CA ALA A 79 13.57 4.84 -3.44
C ALA A 79 12.40 4.65 -4.41
N PHE A 80 12.18 3.42 -4.88
CA PHE A 80 11.03 3.07 -5.72
C PHE A 80 9.70 3.34 -5.02
N ILE A 81 9.51 2.85 -3.79
CA ILE A 81 8.27 3.05 -3.00
C ILE A 81 8.00 4.55 -2.83
N ILE A 82 9.00 5.32 -2.39
CA ILE A 82 8.87 6.76 -2.16
C ILE A 82 8.55 7.49 -3.46
N GLY A 83 9.20 7.11 -4.57
CA GLY A 83 8.93 7.65 -5.90
C GLY A 83 7.48 7.43 -6.34
N GLN A 84 6.95 6.23 -6.16
CA GLN A 84 5.55 5.90 -6.47
C GLN A 84 4.58 6.67 -5.56
N LEU A 85 4.84 6.72 -4.25
CA LEU A 85 4.01 7.49 -3.31
C LEU A 85 4.09 9.00 -3.55
N ASN A 86 5.13 9.51 -4.21
CA ASN A 86 5.23 10.92 -4.61
C ASN A 86 4.38 11.27 -5.82
N GLN A 87 4.11 10.31 -6.70
CA GLN A 87 3.19 10.48 -7.82
C GLN A 87 1.72 10.47 -7.36
N GLU A 88 1.45 9.92 -6.17
CA GLU A 88 0.13 9.91 -5.56
C GLU A 88 -0.11 11.13 -4.65
N ASN A 89 -1.20 11.88 -4.90
CA ASN A 89 -1.64 12.98 -4.04
C ASN A 89 -2.71 12.54 -3.02
N SER A 90 -2.74 11.24 -2.67
CA SER A 90 -3.67 10.71 -1.68
C SER A 90 -3.21 11.00 -0.25
N GLU A 91 -4.16 11.14 0.67
CA GLU A 91 -3.88 11.29 2.10
C GLU A 91 -3.12 10.07 2.64
N PHE A 92 -3.43 8.88 2.13
CA PHE A 92 -2.71 7.66 2.45
C PHE A 92 -1.24 7.75 2.04
N ALA A 93 -0.94 8.17 0.81
CA ALA A 93 0.44 8.27 0.33
C ALA A 93 1.25 9.30 1.12
N LYS A 94 0.65 10.43 1.50
CA LYS A 94 1.29 11.44 2.37
C LYS A 94 1.65 10.86 3.73
N ASN A 95 0.69 10.24 4.40
CA ASN A 95 0.89 9.64 5.72
C ASN A 95 1.91 8.50 5.70
N MET A 96 1.90 7.68 4.65
CA MET A 96 2.85 6.58 4.50
C MET A 96 4.27 7.10 4.29
N LYS A 97 4.47 8.11 3.45
CA LYS A 97 5.78 8.75 3.24
C LYS A 97 6.34 9.33 4.53
N CYS A 98 5.53 10.09 5.27
CA CYS A 98 5.95 10.64 6.56
C CYS A 98 6.33 9.54 7.55
N SER A 99 5.58 8.44 7.58
CA SER A 99 5.88 7.32 8.48
C SER A 99 7.17 6.60 8.09
N LEU A 100 7.37 6.30 6.80
CA LEU A 100 8.58 5.67 6.29
C LEU A 100 9.82 6.55 6.53
N ALA A 101 9.73 7.85 6.26
CA ALA A 101 10.83 8.77 6.50
C ALA A 101 11.20 8.85 7.99
N LYS A 102 10.22 8.86 8.89
CA LYS A 102 10.46 8.86 10.34
C LYS A 102 11.20 7.61 10.80
N GLU A 103 10.79 6.43 10.33
CA GLU A 103 11.44 5.19 10.73
C GLU A 103 12.85 5.06 10.13
N LEU A 104 13.05 5.43 8.86
CA LEU A 104 14.39 5.45 8.25
C LEU A 104 15.36 6.40 8.99
N VAL A 105 14.89 7.58 9.40
CA VAL A 105 15.70 8.53 10.18
C VAL A 105 15.99 7.99 11.58
N ARG A 106 15.02 7.33 12.22
CA ARG A 106 15.21 6.69 13.53
C ARG A 106 16.29 5.62 13.46
N ASP A 107 16.23 4.75 12.46
CA ASP A 107 17.20 3.67 12.28
C ASP A 107 18.59 4.22 11.92
N ALA A 108 18.65 5.25 11.08
CA ALA A 108 19.91 5.94 10.79
C ALA A 108 20.53 6.56 12.06
N MET A 109 19.74 7.22 12.92
CA MET A 109 20.24 7.77 14.19
C MET A 109 20.77 6.69 15.14
N LEU A 110 20.16 5.49 15.16
CA LEU A 110 20.63 4.38 16.00
C LEU A 110 22.00 3.85 15.55
N VAL A 111 22.32 3.92 14.25
CA VAL A 111 23.63 3.52 13.71
C VAL A 111 24.74 4.52 14.08
N TYR A 112 24.41 5.79 14.32
CA TYR A 112 25.38 6.82 14.73
C TYR A 112 25.59 6.92 16.26
N LEU A 113 24.83 6.15 17.05
CA LEU A 113 24.90 6.14 18.52
C LEU A 113 25.63 4.90 19.09
N TYR A 114 26.17 4.04 18.23
CA TYR A 114 27.04 2.90 18.56
C TYR A 114 28.33 2.99 17.72
#